data_AF-A0A951FAH6-F1
#
_entry.id   AF-A0A951FAH6-F1
#
_cell.length_a   1.000
_cell.length_b   1.000
_cell.length_c   1.000
_cell.angle_alpha   90.00
_cell.angle_beta   90.00
_cell.angle_gamma   90.00
#
_symmetry.space_group_name_H-M   'P 1'
#
loop_
_entity.id
_entity.type
_entity.pdbx_description
1 polymer ?
#
loop_
_entity_poly.entity_id
_entity_poly.type
_entity_poly.pdbx_seq_one_letter_code
_entity_poly.pdbx_strand_id
1 'polypeptide(L)'
;MLAVATSTTTPAAQAATSSGCLNGDFRVTLPSGQVLSGNTSWKISPSALPANSRIAIRGRYVEFDVDVSTLAAYNYTLTGAANPEDLTGGVRTVLFASKVPDLGTRNLNSGELEVKLAPQSLELRRSGSAGKMKIQAKDCATGGIFQMEPETGQNTTITHTLAAGMFYFKNPYTGKINFGNGGLLRGKDSPQVATRLSQTDTVTVWSVASGGRMGGVLGEDAVESSAGASACTQNCQAQNQIRGSVPVDDPYFNS
;
A
#
# COMPACT_ATOMS: atom_id res chain seq x y z
N MET A 1 -51.21 20.57 -17.25
CA MET A 1 -50.24 19.94 -16.32
C MET A 1 -48.85 20.10 -16.92
N LEU A 2 -48.07 21.08 -16.46
CA LEU A 2 -46.68 21.27 -16.87
C LEU A 2 -45.77 20.45 -15.95
N ALA A 3 -44.98 19.54 -16.49
CA ALA A 3 -43.98 18.80 -15.73
C ALA A 3 -42.65 19.58 -15.73
N VAL A 4 -42.20 20.00 -14.55
CA VAL A 4 -40.89 20.63 -14.35
C VAL A 4 -39.87 19.51 -14.15
N ALA A 5 -38.91 19.38 -15.06
CA ALA A 5 -37.78 18.47 -14.92
C ALA A 5 -36.71 19.13 -14.05
N THR A 6 -36.51 18.61 -12.84
CA THR A 6 -35.41 18.99 -11.95
C THR A 6 -34.16 18.20 -12.31
N SER A 7 -33.17 18.88 -12.87
CA SER A 7 -31.83 18.36 -13.11
C SER A 7 -31.05 18.27 -11.80
N THR A 8 -30.84 17.05 -11.30
CA THR A 8 -29.95 16.78 -10.18
C THR A 8 -28.51 16.78 -10.67
N THR A 9 -27.78 17.88 -10.45
CA THR A 9 -26.32 17.91 -10.58
C THR A 9 -25.72 17.11 -9.41
N THR A 10 -25.23 15.91 -9.68
CA THR A 10 -24.40 15.15 -8.73
C THR A 10 -23.04 15.85 -8.57
N PRO A 11 -22.65 16.31 -7.37
CA PRO A 11 -21.30 16.81 -7.16
C PRO A 11 -20.30 15.67 -7.34
N ALA A 12 -19.18 15.96 -8.02
CA ALA A 12 -18.07 15.04 -8.15
C ALA A 12 -17.54 14.67 -6.75
N ALA A 13 -17.36 13.37 -6.50
CA ALA A 13 -16.81 12.86 -5.26
C ALA A 13 -15.35 13.34 -5.10
N GLN A 14 -15.13 14.35 -4.26
CA GLN A 14 -13.82 14.66 -3.72
C GLN A 14 -13.52 13.59 -2.67
N ALA A 15 -12.55 12.72 -2.94
CA ALA A 15 -12.03 11.81 -1.93
C ALA A 15 -11.56 12.68 -0.75
N ALA A 16 -12.24 12.57 0.40
CA ALA A 16 -11.89 13.32 1.59
C ALA A 16 -10.42 13.02 1.91
N THR A 17 -9.58 14.04 1.81
CA THR A 17 -8.19 13.96 2.25
C THR A 17 -8.23 13.96 3.77
N SER A 18 -7.89 12.85 4.42
CA SER A 18 -7.72 12.87 5.88
C SER A 18 -6.63 13.87 6.25
N SER A 19 -6.71 14.45 7.45
CA SER A 19 -5.69 15.37 7.98
C SER A 19 -4.29 14.73 7.94
N GLY A 20 -4.19 13.41 8.06
CA GLY A 20 -2.97 12.64 7.91
C GLY A 20 -2.26 12.80 6.56
N CYS A 21 -2.97 13.13 5.48
CA CYS A 21 -2.39 13.27 4.14
C CYS A 21 -2.08 14.72 3.76
N LEU A 22 -2.28 15.69 4.66
CA LEU A 22 -2.14 17.11 4.36
C LEU A 22 -0.76 17.43 3.79
N ASN A 23 -0.72 18.00 2.58
CA ASN A 23 0.50 18.31 1.82
C ASN A 23 1.40 17.10 1.52
N GLY A 24 0.86 15.88 1.55
CA GLY A 24 1.53 14.70 1.04
C GLY A 24 1.46 14.63 -0.48
N ASP A 25 2.58 14.29 -1.12
CA ASP A 25 2.71 14.08 -2.56
C ASP A 25 3.98 13.28 -2.85
N PHE A 26 3.87 12.32 -3.78
CA PHE A 26 5.03 11.51 -4.18
C PHE A 26 5.83 12.16 -5.32
N ARG A 27 7.13 11.90 -5.28
CA ARG A 27 8.07 12.02 -6.40
C ARG A 27 8.69 10.66 -6.67
N VAL A 28 8.99 10.38 -7.93
CA VAL A 28 9.66 9.14 -8.36
C VAL A 28 10.98 9.48 -9.03
N THR A 29 12.09 8.97 -8.51
CA THR A 29 13.39 9.10 -9.17
C THR A 29 13.72 7.83 -9.92
N LEU A 30 13.94 7.95 -11.23
CA LEU A 30 14.31 6.85 -12.12
C LEU A 30 15.79 6.47 -11.97
N PRO A 31 16.23 5.30 -12.48
CA PRO A 31 17.64 4.91 -12.42
C PRO A 31 18.58 5.88 -13.12
N SER A 32 18.07 6.66 -14.09
CA SER A 32 18.80 7.72 -14.78
C SER A 32 19.01 8.99 -13.92
N GLY A 33 18.39 9.08 -12.75
CA GLY A 33 18.33 10.29 -11.93
C GLY A 33 17.20 11.25 -12.30
N GLN A 34 16.44 10.97 -13.36
CA GLN A 34 15.27 11.78 -13.71
C GLN A 34 14.20 11.71 -12.60
N VAL A 35 13.70 12.86 -12.17
CA VAL A 35 12.65 12.98 -11.16
C VAL A 35 11.29 13.25 -11.82
N LEU A 36 10.33 12.38 -11.57
CA LEU A 36 8.93 12.51 -11.95
C LEU A 36 8.15 13.11 -10.78
N SER A 37 7.29 14.09 -11.03
CA SER A 37 6.47 14.74 -10.00
C SER A 37 5.23 15.42 -10.60
N GLY A 38 4.31 15.87 -9.75
CA GLY A 38 3.07 16.54 -10.14
C GLY A 38 1.89 15.59 -10.29
N ASN A 39 0.74 16.11 -10.68
CA ASN A 39 -0.48 15.33 -10.93
C ASN A 39 -0.53 14.88 -12.39
N THR A 40 0.20 13.83 -12.74
CA THR A 40 0.41 13.39 -14.12
C THR A 40 0.72 11.89 -14.22
N SER A 41 0.58 11.34 -15.42
CA SER A 41 0.91 9.96 -15.75
C SER A 41 2.10 9.90 -16.71
N TRP A 42 3.02 8.98 -16.46
CA TRP A 42 4.20 8.74 -17.28
C TRP A 42 4.24 7.28 -17.75
N LYS A 43 4.77 7.07 -18.95
CA LYS A 43 5.10 5.75 -19.51
C LYS A 43 6.60 5.72 -19.77
N ILE A 44 7.31 4.86 -19.04
CA ILE A 44 8.77 4.78 -19.09
C ILE A 44 9.12 3.51 -19.87
N SER A 45 9.88 3.69 -20.95
CA SER A 45 10.26 2.57 -21.82
C SER A 45 11.12 1.53 -21.07
N PRO A 46 11.03 0.24 -21.46
CA PRO A 46 11.92 -0.79 -20.95
C PRO A 46 13.42 -0.44 -21.06
N SER A 47 13.83 0.24 -22.12
CA SER A 47 15.23 0.63 -22.36
C SER A 47 15.78 1.63 -21.34
N ALA A 48 14.91 2.40 -20.68
CA ALA A 48 15.29 3.34 -19.61
C ALA A 48 15.34 2.69 -18.22
N LEU A 49 15.03 1.39 -18.13
CA LEU A 49 14.86 0.65 -16.87
C LEU A 49 15.74 -0.60 -16.88
N PRO A 50 17.04 -0.47 -16.54
CA PRO A 50 17.94 -1.62 -16.44
C PRO A 50 17.33 -2.71 -15.54
N ALA A 51 17.55 -3.98 -15.89
CA ALA A 51 17.02 -5.11 -15.12
C ALA A 51 17.49 -5.03 -13.66
N ASN A 52 16.56 -5.24 -12.73
CA ASN A 52 16.73 -5.17 -11.27
C ASN A 52 17.25 -3.81 -10.76
N SER A 53 17.14 -2.76 -11.57
CA SER A 53 17.35 -1.40 -11.07
C SER A 53 16.22 -0.97 -10.15
N ARG A 54 16.48 0.03 -9.32
CA ARG A 54 15.51 0.58 -8.38
C ARG A 54 15.05 1.96 -8.81
N ILE A 55 13.77 2.21 -8.63
CA ILE A 55 13.23 3.58 -8.56
C ILE A 55 13.04 3.96 -7.10
N ALA A 56 13.30 5.22 -6.79
CA ALA A 56 13.09 5.79 -5.46
C ALA A 56 11.74 6.49 -5.41
N ILE A 57 10.85 6.03 -4.53
CA ILE A 57 9.56 6.66 -4.24
C ILE A 57 9.72 7.51 -2.98
N ARG A 58 9.52 8.83 -3.11
CA ARG A 58 9.74 9.79 -2.03
C ARG A 58 8.51 10.67 -1.85
N GLY A 59 7.84 10.51 -0.74
CA GLY A 59 6.77 11.39 -0.26
C GLY A 59 7.22 12.23 0.93
N ARG A 60 6.32 13.06 1.44
CA ARG A 60 6.49 13.82 2.68
C ARG A 60 6.46 12.91 3.89
N TYR A 61 5.55 11.94 3.92
CA TYR A 61 5.28 11.07 5.06
C TYR A 61 5.74 9.64 4.83
N VAL A 62 5.71 9.18 3.57
CA VAL A 62 6.07 7.81 3.19
C VAL A 62 7.17 7.81 2.15
N GLU A 63 8.12 6.89 2.29
CA GLU A 63 9.09 6.59 1.24
C GLU A 63 9.45 5.12 1.20
N PHE A 64 9.87 4.66 0.02
CA PHE A 64 10.32 3.30 -0.25
C PHE A 64 11.03 3.23 -1.61
N ASP A 65 11.71 2.13 -1.87
CA ASP A 65 12.28 1.85 -3.19
C ASP A 65 11.54 0.68 -3.84
N VAL A 66 11.49 0.66 -5.17
CA VAL A 66 10.85 -0.41 -5.93
C VAL A 66 11.81 -0.97 -6.97
N ASP A 67 11.99 -2.29 -6.98
CA ASP A 67 12.67 -3.01 -8.04
C ASP A 67 11.79 -3.07 -9.29
N VAL A 68 12.31 -2.62 -10.42
CA VAL A 68 11.51 -2.44 -11.64
C VAL A 68 11.25 -3.74 -12.40
N SER A 69 11.94 -4.83 -12.05
CA SER A 69 11.81 -6.15 -12.70
C SER A 69 10.76 -7.02 -12.02
N THR A 70 10.47 -6.75 -10.76
CA THR A 70 9.58 -7.56 -9.91
C THR A 70 8.46 -6.77 -9.24
N LEU A 71 8.59 -5.45 -9.15
CA LEU A 71 7.85 -4.59 -8.22
C LEU A 71 8.01 -5.02 -6.74
N ALA A 72 9.12 -5.65 -6.37
CA ALA A 72 9.48 -5.78 -4.96
C ALA A 72 9.71 -4.39 -4.35
N ALA A 73 9.12 -4.13 -3.18
CA ALA A 73 9.27 -2.88 -2.45
C ALA A 73 10.24 -3.05 -1.28
N TYR A 74 11.07 -2.05 -1.02
CA TYR A 74 12.11 -2.06 0.01
C TYR A 74 12.06 -0.81 0.87
N ASN A 75 12.47 -0.96 2.13
CA ASN A 75 12.63 0.15 3.08
C ASN A 75 11.38 1.03 3.19
N TYR A 76 10.20 0.42 3.34
CA TYR A 76 8.96 1.17 3.53
C TYR A 76 9.02 1.92 4.85
N THR A 77 9.09 3.24 4.77
CA THR A 77 9.48 4.12 5.88
C THR A 77 8.42 5.18 6.09
N LEU A 78 8.07 5.40 7.35
CA LEU A 78 7.43 6.62 7.79
C LEU A 78 8.51 7.65 8.12
N THR A 79 8.42 8.83 7.52
CA THR A 79 9.49 9.85 7.62
C THR A 79 9.55 10.53 8.99
N GLY A 80 8.45 10.50 9.76
CA GLY A 80 8.27 11.28 10.98
C GLY A 80 8.00 12.77 10.72
N ALA A 81 7.61 13.14 9.50
CA ALA A 81 7.23 14.52 9.21
C ALA A 81 6.03 14.97 10.07
N ALA A 82 6.12 16.18 10.62
CA ALA A 82 5.12 16.73 11.53
C ALA A 82 3.71 16.70 10.92
N ASN A 83 2.81 16.01 11.63
CA ASN A 83 1.38 15.92 11.36
C ASN A 83 0.67 15.52 12.67
N PRO A 84 -0.54 16.02 12.96
CA PRO A 84 -1.30 15.60 14.14
C PRO A 84 -1.58 14.09 14.23
N GLU A 85 -1.58 13.38 13.10
CA GLU A 85 -1.80 11.93 13.02
C GLU A 85 -0.49 11.13 12.87
N ASP A 86 0.67 11.73 13.17
CA ASP A 86 1.95 11.01 13.09
C ASP A 86 2.01 9.87 14.13
N LEU A 87 2.22 8.66 13.62
CA LEU A 87 2.31 7.43 14.41
C LEU A 87 3.72 7.17 14.96
N THR A 88 4.69 8.00 14.59
CA THR A 88 6.11 7.78 14.89
C THR A 88 6.67 8.70 15.97
N GLY A 89 5.93 9.73 16.39
CA GLY A 89 6.39 10.71 17.37
C GLY A 89 7.54 11.58 16.86
N GLY A 90 7.56 11.89 15.57
CA GLY A 90 8.58 12.68 14.89
C GLY A 90 9.83 11.90 14.49
N VAL A 91 9.80 10.57 14.61
CA VAL A 91 10.98 9.72 14.39
C VAL A 91 10.85 8.94 13.10
N ARG A 92 11.83 9.13 12.20
CA ARG A 92 11.94 8.30 11.00
C ARG A 92 11.96 6.82 11.34
N THR A 93 10.96 6.07 10.89
CA THR A 93 10.74 4.68 11.28
C THR A 93 10.55 3.80 10.04
N VAL A 94 11.46 2.85 9.82
CA VAL A 94 11.31 1.84 8.76
C VAL A 94 10.37 0.76 9.27
N LEU A 95 9.29 0.47 8.54
CA LEU A 95 8.30 -0.55 8.92
C LEU A 95 8.63 -1.90 8.32
N PHE A 96 8.90 -1.90 7.00
CA PHE A 96 9.23 -3.10 6.25
C PHE A 96 10.61 -2.94 5.64
N ALA A 97 11.49 -3.89 5.95
CA ALA A 97 12.73 -4.05 5.21
C ALA A 97 12.41 -4.39 3.74
N SER A 98 11.43 -5.27 3.52
CA SER A 98 10.99 -5.63 2.17
C SER A 98 9.58 -6.19 2.08
N LYS A 99 8.99 -6.07 0.89
CA LYS A 99 7.79 -6.77 0.43
C LYS A 99 8.11 -7.34 -0.94
N VAL A 100 8.34 -8.64 -1.04
CA VAL A 100 8.91 -9.29 -2.22
C VAL A 100 7.91 -10.30 -2.81
N PRO A 101 7.41 -10.09 -4.03
CA PRO A 101 6.69 -11.12 -4.77
C PRO A 101 7.68 -12.12 -5.39
N ASP A 102 7.35 -13.41 -5.30
CA ASP A 102 8.02 -14.47 -6.03
C ASP A 102 7.37 -14.67 -7.40
N LEU A 103 8.10 -14.29 -8.45
CA LEU A 103 7.68 -14.44 -9.85
C LEU A 103 8.32 -15.66 -10.54
N GLY A 104 9.10 -16.46 -9.79
CA GLY A 104 9.93 -17.54 -10.31
C GLY A 104 10.99 -17.02 -11.28
N THR A 105 11.09 -17.63 -12.45
CA THR A 105 12.01 -17.21 -13.52
C THR A 105 11.43 -16.10 -14.42
N ARG A 106 10.19 -15.67 -14.16
CA ARG A 106 9.50 -14.64 -14.94
C ARG A 106 9.78 -13.24 -14.37
N ASN A 107 9.58 -12.22 -15.19
CA ASN A 107 9.82 -10.83 -14.78
C ASN A 107 8.88 -9.85 -15.51
N LEU A 108 8.98 -8.57 -15.17
CA LEU A 108 8.18 -7.48 -15.71
C LEU A 108 8.94 -6.63 -16.75
N ASN A 109 10.07 -7.11 -17.27
CA ASN A 109 11.00 -6.24 -18.02
C ASN A 109 10.50 -5.83 -19.40
N SER A 110 9.56 -6.57 -20.00
CA SER A 110 9.16 -6.33 -21.39
C SER A 110 8.12 -5.21 -21.58
N GLY A 111 7.34 -4.86 -20.55
CA GLY A 111 6.38 -3.77 -20.58
C GLY A 111 6.95 -2.44 -20.10
N GLU A 112 6.31 -1.35 -20.51
CA GLU A 112 6.53 -0.01 -19.94
C GLU A 112 6.21 -0.02 -18.44
N LEU A 113 6.98 0.75 -17.66
CA LEU A 113 6.55 1.13 -16.32
C LEU A 113 5.61 2.34 -16.45
N GLU A 114 4.35 2.15 -16.08
CA GLU A 114 3.40 3.24 -15.95
C GLU A 114 3.48 3.81 -14.53
N VAL A 115 3.75 5.11 -14.43
CA VAL A 115 3.81 5.85 -13.16
C VAL A 115 2.71 6.89 -13.18
N LYS A 116 1.71 6.73 -12.32
CA LYS A 116 0.64 7.70 -12.14
C LYS A 116 0.80 8.37 -10.79
N LEU A 117 1.05 9.68 -10.82
CA LEU A 117 1.09 10.54 -9.65
C LEU A 117 -0.17 11.39 -9.63
N ALA A 118 -0.83 11.41 -8.49
CA ALA A 118 -1.97 12.27 -8.19
C ALA A 118 -1.75 12.86 -6.79
N PRO A 119 -2.52 13.88 -6.38
CA PRO A 119 -2.42 14.41 -5.03
C PRO A 119 -2.42 13.29 -3.99
N GLN A 120 -1.38 13.24 -3.16
CA GLN A 120 -1.19 12.27 -2.08
C GLN A 120 -1.10 10.80 -2.51
N SER A 121 -1.11 10.48 -3.81
CA SER A 121 -1.31 9.11 -4.29
C SER A 121 -0.33 8.75 -5.39
N LEU A 122 0.16 7.50 -5.33
CA LEU A 122 0.98 6.89 -6.36
C LEU A 122 0.33 5.60 -6.83
N GLU A 123 0.37 5.38 -8.13
CA GLU A 123 0.15 4.07 -8.73
C GLU A 123 1.30 3.73 -9.69
N LEU A 124 1.85 2.54 -9.53
CA LEU A 124 2.82 1.93 -10.44
C LEU A 124 2.18 0.73 -11.10
N ARG A 125 2.33 0.58 -12.41
CA ARG A 125 1.95 -0.65 -13.14
C ARG A 125 3.07 -1.06 -14.05
N ARG A 126 3.33 -2.37 -14.10
CA ARG A 126 4.23 -2.93 -15.10
C ARG A 126 3.78 -4.32 -15.52
N SER A 127 4.04 -4.65 -16.77
CA SER A 127 3.75 -5.97 -17.33
C SER A 127 5.01 -6.62 -17.89
N GLY A 128 5.03 -7.95 -17.91
CA GLY A 128 6.04 -8.71 -18.65
C GLY A 128 5.72 -10.19 -18.74
N SER A 129 6.74 -11.03 -18.84
CA SER A 129 6.56 -12.50 -18.88
C SER A 129 5.89 -13.04 -17.61
N ALA A 130 5.99 -12.33 -16.49
CA ALA A 130 5.32 -12.68 -15.24
C ALA A 130 3.82 -12.36 -15.21
N GLY A 131 3.27 -11.67 -16.22
CA GLY A 131 1.94 -11.07 -16.18
C GLY A 131 2.01 -9.60 -15.82
N LYS A 132 1.03 -9.08 -15.07
CA LYS A 132 0.99 -7.68 -14.63
C LYS A 132 1.13 -7.59 -13.12
N MET A 133 1.77 -6.53 -12.67
CA MET A 133 1.85 -6.16 -11.26
C MET A 133 1.48 -4.70 -11.11
N LYS A 134 0.81 -4.37 -10.01
CA LYS A 134 0.49 -2.99 -9.63
C LYS A 134 0.88 -2.74 -8.18
N ILE A 135 1.40 -1.54 -7.92
CA ILE A 135 1.53 -0.98 -6.56
C ILE A 135 0.65 0.27 -6.48
N GLN A 136 -0.09 0.41 -5.39
CA GLN A 136 -0.76 1.65 -5.01
C GLN A 136 -0.27 2.09 -3.63
N ALA A 137 0.00 3.38 -3.45
CA ALA A 137 0.46 3.95 -2.20
C ALA A 137 -0.20 5.31 -1.94
N LYS A 138 -0.37 5.68 -0.67
CA LYS A 138 -0.72 7.05 -0.26
C LYS A 138 0.35 7.67 0.62
N ASP A 139 0.60 8.96 0.41
CA ASP A 139 1.54 9.74 1.19
C ASP A 139 0.83 10.40 2.36
N CYS A 140 0.68 9.67 3.46
CA CYS A 140 0.00 10.13 4.67
C CYS A 140 0.82 9.77 5.91
N ALA A 141 0.72 10.57 6.98
CA ALA A 141 1.39 10.37 8.26
C ALA A 141 1.02 9.05 8.95
N THR A 142 -0.19 8.55 8.69
CA THR A 142 -0.66 7.21 9.06
C THR A 142 -0.17 6.13 8.07
N GLY A 143 0.92 6.41 7.34
CA GLY A 143 1.53 5.52 6.36
C GLY A 143 0.63 5.04 5.24
N GLY A 144 -0.42 5.84 4.95
CA GLY A 144 -1.59 5.51 4.14
C GLY A 144 -1.39 4.40 3.09
N ILE A 145 -2.22 3.36 3.19
CA ILE A 145 -2.52 2.33 2.18
C ILE A 145 -1.35 2.02 1.23
N PHE A 146 -0.55 1.00 1.53
CA PHE A 146 0.26 0.30 0.53
C PHE A 146 -0.52 -0.91 0.03
N GLN A 147 -0.60 -1.12 -1.28
CA GLN A 147 -1.22 -2.30 -1.90
C GLN A 147 -0.31 -2.83 -3.01
N MET A 148 -0.09 -4.14 -3.03
CA MET A 148 0.55 -4.88 -4.11
C MET A 148 -0.47 -5.86 -4.70
N GLU A 149 -0.67 -5.78 -6.02
CA GLU A 149 -1.71 -6.50 -6.73
C GLU A 149 -1.11 -7.28 -7.92
N PRO A 150 -0.94 -8.61 -7.77
CA PRO A 150 -0.49 -9.48 -8.86
C PRO A 150 -1.65 -9.89 -9.78
N GLU A 151 -1.46 -9.78 -11.09
CA GLU A 151 -2.28 -10.38 -12.14
C GLU A 151 -1.39 -11.29 -13.02
N THR A 152 -0.93 -12.40 -12.44
CA THR A 152 0.09 -13.28 -13.03
C THR A 152 -0.48 -14.56 -13.65
N GLY A 153 -1.82 -14.71 -13.63
CA GLY A 153 -2.55 -15.89 -14.09
C GLY A 153 -2.42 -17.11 -13.18
N GLN A 154 -1.68 -16.99 -12.07
CA GLN A 154 -1.46 -18.02 -11.05
C GLN A 154 -1.40 -17.36 -9.66
N ASN A 155 -1.33 -18.14 -8.59
CA ASN A 155 -1.04 -17.57 -7.28
C ASN A 155 0.39 -17.02 -7.23
N THR A 156 0.56 -15.87 -6.60
CA THR A 156 1.86 -15.23 -6.37
C THR A 156 2.17 -15.28 -4.88
N THR A 157 3.31 -15.86 -4.51
CA THR A 157 3.77 -15.83 -3.13
C THR A 157 4.38 -14.46 -2.84
N ILE A 158 3.94 -13.79 -1.79
CA ILE A 158 4.47 -12.50 -1.37
C ILE A 158 4.99 -12.61 0.07
N THR A 159 6.26 -12.26 0.25
CA THR A 159 6.94 -12.25 1.54
C THR A 159 7.06 -10.83 2.05
N HIS A 160 6.50 -10.55 3.22
CA HIS A 160 6.72 -9.31 3.95
C HIS A 160 7.75 -9.55 5.05
N THR A 161 8.78 -8.72 5.09
CA THR A 161 9.82 -8.74 6.12
C THR A 161 9.81 -7.40 6.82
N LEU A 162 9.50 -7.42 8.11
CA LEU A 162 9.56 -6.25 8.98
C LEU A 162 11.00 -5.78 9.16
N ALA A 163 11.18 -4.49 9.38
CA ALA A 163 12.49 -3.92 9.69
C ALA A 163 12.93 -4.26 11.13
N ALA A 164 14.19 -3.98 11.47
CA ALA A 164 14.68 -4.13 12.84
C ALA A 164 13.85 -3.26 13.82
N GLY A 165 13.53 -3.82 14.99
CA GLY A 165 12.70 -3.15 16.00
C GLY A 165 11.19 -3.25 15.77
N MET A 166 10.77 -3.86 14.65
CA MET A 166 9.37 -4.15 14.35
C MET A 166 9.08 -5.64 14.57
N PHE A 167 7.87 -5.97 15.02
CA PHE A 167 7.45 -7.36 15.20
C PHE A 167 5.97 -7.55 14.87
N TYR A 168 5.63 -8.75 14.42
CA TYR A 168 4.28 -9.24 14.24
C TYR A 168 3.72 -9.75 15.56
N PHE A 169 2.43 -9.54 15.76
CA PHE A 169 1.68 -10.11 16.86
C PHE A 169 0.25 -10.40 16.42
N LYS A 170 -0.40 -11.32 17.13
CA LYS A 170 -1.82 -11.57 16.95
C LYS A 170 -2.58 -10.60 17.84
N ASN A 171 -3.44 -9.77 17.26
CA ASN A 171 -4.33 -8.92 18.04
C ASN A 171 -5.34 -9.82 18.78
N PRO A 172 -5.40 -9.75 20.13
CA PRO A 172 -6.26 -10.65 20.91
C PRO A 172 -7.75 -10.37 20.71
N TYR A 173 -8.13 -9.15 20.32
CA TYR A 173 -9.51 -8.73 20.13
C TYR A 173 -10.04 -9.07 18.73
N THR A 174 -9.23 -8.84 17.69
CA THR A 174 -9.67 -9.07 16.29
C THR A 174 -9.22 -10.43 15.75
N GLY A 175 -8.27 -11.09 16.43
CA GLY A 175 -7.60 -12.31 15.95
C GLY A 175 -6.73 -12.11 14.71
N LYS A 176 -6.59 -10.86 14.23
CA LYS A 176 -5.82 -10.51 13.03
C LYS A 176 -4.33 -10.39 13.32
N ILE A 177 -3.55 -10.37 12.25
CA ILE A 177 -2.09 -10.22 12.31
C ILE A 177 -1.74 -8.76 12.15
N ASN A 178 -1.23 -8.21 13.24
CA ASN A 178 -0.78 -6.85 13.35
C ASN A 178 0.74 -6.83 13.45
N PHE A 179 1.32 -5.65 13.21
CA PHE A 179 2.73 -5.37 13.43
C PHE A 179 2.90 -4.03 14.14
N GLY A 180 4.03 -3.86 14.82
CA GLY A 180 4.35 -2.63 15.54
C GLY A 180 5.75 -2.66 16.14
N ASN A 181 6.09 -1.64 16.91
CA ASN A 181 7.39 -1.48 17.58
C ASN A 181 7.29 -1.48 19.12
N GLY A 182 6.16 -1.93 19.67
CA GLY A 182 5.88 -1.84 21.10
C GLY A 182 5.41 -0.45 21.57
N GLY A 183 5.67 0.62 20.82
CA GLY A 183 5.20 1.99 21.09
C GLY A 183 3.82 2.31 20.48
N LEU A 184 3.60 3.55 20.05
CA LEU A 184 2.34 3.99 19.42
C LEU A 184 2.08 3.36 18.05
N LEU A 185 3.14 2.96 17.34
CA LEU A 185 3.02 2.49 15.97
C LEU A 185 2.35 1.11 15.92
N ARG A 186 1.21 1.07 15.25
CA ARG A 186 0.45 -0.15 14.99
C ARG A 186 0.02 -0.21 13.53
N GLY A 187 0.17 -1.38 12.94
CA GLY A 187 -0.26 -1.70 11.59
C GLY A 187 -0.84 -3.10 11.49
N LYS A 188 -1.44 -3.40 10.34
CA LYS A 188 -2.05 -4.69 10.03
C LYS A 188 -1.81 -5.03 8.57
N ASP A 189 -1.38 -6.25 8.29
CA ASP A 189 -1.39 -6.75 6.90
C ASP A 189 -2.84 -6.93 6.44
N SER A 190 -3.17 -6.42 5.26
CA SER A 190 -4.54 -6.33 4.74
C SER A 190 -4.70 -7.18 3.46
N PRO A 191 -4.94 -8.49 3.60
CA PRO A 191 -5.11 -9.40 2.46
C PRO A 191 -6.50 -9.27 1.79
N GLN A 192 -6.55 -9.45 0.47
CA GLN A 192 -7.79 -9.78 -0.26
C GLN A 192 -7.49 -10.86 -1.30
N VAL A 193 -8.32 -11.90 -1.33
CA VAL A 193 -8.05 -13.11 -2.12
C VAL A 193 -6.62 -13.62 -1.88
N ALA A 194 -6.17 -13.56 -0.62
CA ALA A 194 -4.83 -13.97 -0.22
C ALA A 194 -4.91 -14.81 1.05
N THR A 195 -4.12 -15.89 1.08
CA THR A 195 -4.06 -16.85 2.18
C THR A 195 -2.68 -16.80 2.82
N ARG A 196 -2.61 -16.63 4.14
CA ARG A 196 -1.35 -16.68 4.87
C ARG A 196 -0.80 -18.10 4.85
N LEU A 197 0.45 -18.26 4.39
CA LEU A 197 1.17 -19.53 4.38
C LEU A 197 1.96 -19.74 5.67
N SER A 198 2.67 -18.71 6.13
CA SER A 198 3.47 -18.78 7.35
C SER A 198 3.64 -17.40 8.00
N GLN A 199 4.07 -17.42 9.25
CA GLN A 199 4.39 -16.23 10.02
C GLN A 199 5.48 -16.56 11.06
N THR A 200 6.46 -15.67 11.17
CA THR A 200 7.39 -15.58 12.30
C THR A 200 7.14 -14.26 13.06
N ASP A 201 8.00 -13.93 14.00
CA ASP A 201 8.04 -12.64 14.68
C ASP A 201 8.25 -11.45 13.72
N THR A 202 8.90 -11.66 12.58
CA THR A 202 9.36 -10.58 11.69
C THR A 202 9.01 -10.80 10.23
N VAL A 203 8.50 -11.99 9.87
CA VAL A 203 8.18 -12.34 8.49
C VAL A 203 6.76 -12.87 8.39
N THR A 204 6.03 -12.47 7.35
CA THR A 204 4.83 -13.18 6.91
C THR A 204 4.95 -13.56 5.44
N VAL A 205 4.38 -14.71 5.09
CA VAL A 205 4.34 -15.21 3.71
C VAL A 205 2.88 -15.44 3.34
N TRP A 206 2.48 -14.95 2.17
CA TRP A 206 1.10 -14.98 1.69
C TRP A 206 1.04 -15.55 0.27
N SER A 207 0.08 -16.44 0.01
CA SER A 207 -0.30 -16.85 -1.33
C SER A 207 -1.44 -15.97 -1.82
N VAL A 208 -1.17 -15.13 -2.81
CA VAL A 208 -2.13 -14.15 -3.35
C VAL A 208 -2.64 -14.64 -4.70
N ALA A 209 -3.95 -14.79 -4.85
CA ALA A 209 -4.52 -15.16 -6.14
C ALA A 209 -4.26 -14.08 -7.19
N SER A 210 -4.20 -14.46 -8.46
CA SER A 210 -4.21 -13.50 -9.56
C SER A 210 -5.46 -12.61 -9.49
N GLY A 211 -5.28 -11.29 -9.46
CA GLY A 211 -6.33 -10.30 -9.22
C GLY A 211 -6.63 -10.03 -7.74
N GLY A 212 -5.91 -10.68 -6.82
CA GLY A 212 -5.94 -10.41 -5.39
C GLY A 212 -5.04 -9.24 -4.98
N ARG A 213 -4.97 -8.95 -3.68
CA ARG A 213 -4.11 -7.89 -3.13
C ARG A 213 -3.47 -8.30 -1.81
N MET A 214 -2.24 -7.83 -1.62
CA MET A 214 -1.59 -7.76 -0.32
C MET A 214 -1.20 -6.33 -0.03
N GLY A 215 -1.80 -5.77 1.00
CA GLY A 215 -1.49 -4.43 1.44
C GLY A 215 -1.24 -4.33 2.93
N GLY A 216 -1.25 -3.10 3.42
CA GLY A 216 -1.20 -2.79 4.84
C GLY A 216 -2.03 -1.56 5.15
N VAL A 217 -2.52 -1.51 6.40
CA VAL A 217 -3.16 -0.34 7.00
C VAL A 217 -2.47 -0.04 8.33
N LEU A 218 -2.39 1.23 8.73
CA LEU A 218 -1.82 1.65 10.01
C LEU A 218 -2.84 2.43 10.83
N GLY A 219 -2.49 2.72 12.09
CA GLY A 219 -3.31 3.56 12.97
C GLY A 219 -4.60 2.87 13.37
N GLU A 220 -5.68 3.65 13.46
CA GLU A 220 -7.01 3.15 13.85
C GLU A 220 -7.50 2.00 12.96
N ASP A 221 -7.31 2.10 11.64
CA ASP A 221 -7.67 1.06 10.67
C ASP A 221 -6.97 -0.31 10.94
N ALA A 222 -5.85 -0.28 11.66
CA ALA A 222 -5.13 -1.50 12.05
C ALA A 222 -5.83 -2.25 13.19
N VAL A 223 -6.58 -1.56 14.05
CA VAL A 223 -7.30 -2.14 15.20
C VAL A 223 -8.77 -2.37 14.92
N GLU A 224 -9.36 -1.70 13.92
CA GLU A 224 -10.74 -1.94 13.52
C GLU A 224 -10.98 -3.34 12.92
N SER A 225 -12.18 -3.87 13.21
CA SER A 225 -12.67 -5.12 12.64
C SER A 225 -13.00 -4.95 11.16
N SER A 226 -12.09 -5.37 10.29
CA SER A 226 -12.34 -5.41 8.84
C SER A 226 -12.85 -6.79 8.41
N ALA A 227 -13.76 -6.82 7.43
CA ALA A 227 -14.17 -8.06 6.77
C ALA A 227 -12.93 -8.85 6.30
N GLY A 228 -13.02 -10.19 6.38
CA GLY A 228 -11.95 -11.07 5.90
C GLY A 228 -11.74 -10.94 4.38
N ALA A 229 -10.71 -11.61 3.86
CA ALA A 229 -10.44 -11.67 2.43
C ALA A 229 -11.71 -12.12 1.65
N SER A 230 -12.34 -11.21 0.91
CA SER A 230 -13.47 -11.53 0.05
C SER A 230 -12.96 -12.03 -1.30
N ALA A 231 -13.58 -13.08 -1.84
CA ALA A 231 -13.28 -13.56 -3.19
C ALA A 231 -13.71 -12.49 -4.20
N CYS A 232 -12.77 -11.99 -5.00
CA CYS A 232 -13.06 -11.13 -6.14
C CYS A 232 -12.56 -11.79 -7.41
N THR A 233 -13.42 -11.88 -8.42
CA THR A 233 -13.13 -12.61 -9.66
C THR A 233 -12.99 -11.73 -10.90
N GLN A 234 -13.29 -10.41 -10.85
CA GLN A 234 -12.88 -9.40 -11.85
C GLN A 234 -13.34 -7.96 -11.47
N ASN A 235 -12.59 -6.93 -11.90
CA ASN A 235 -12.92 -5.49 -11.77
C ASN A 235 -13.29 -4.99 -10.35
N CYS A 236 -12.61 -5.47 -9.31
CA CYS A 236 -12.79 -4.91 -7.97
C CYS A 236 -12.14 -3.52 -7.84
N GLN A 237 -12.91 -2.49 -8.16
CA GLN A 237 -12.73 -1.20 -7.53
C GLN A 237 -13.18 -1.34 -6.08
N ALA A 238 -12.24 -1.28 -5.12
CA ALA A 238 -12.60 -1.16 -3.72
C ALA A 238 -13.24 0.22 -3.50
N GLN A 239 -14.56 0.33 -3.67
CA GLN A 239 -15.34 1.43 -3.13
C GLN A 239 -15.48 1.25 -1.61
N ASN A 240 -14.36 1.19 -0.89
CA ASN A 240 -14.35 1.19 0.57
C ASN A 240 -14.79 2.58 1.06
N GLN A 241 -16.09 2.84 1.00
CA GLN A 241 -16.74 3.83 1.86
C GLN A 241 -16.87 3.18 3.23
N ILE A 242 -15.82 3.30 4.06
CA ILE A 242 -15.91 2.92 5.47
C ILE A 242 -16.84 3.96 6.14
N ARG A 243 -18.04 3.51 6.52
CA ARG A 243 -18.92 4.21 7.47
C ARG A 243 -19.23 3.24 8.60
N GLY A 244 -18.78 3.58 9.81
CA GLY A 244 -19.16 2.92 11.06
C GLY A 244 -17.98 2.30 11.79
N SER A 245 -17.50 3.01 12.82
CA SER A 245 -16.60 2.50 13.86
C SER A 245 -17.37 1.57 14.80
N VAL A 246 -16.76 0.46 15.21
CA VAL A 246 -17.20 -0.35 16.35
C VAL A 246 -16.25 -0.05 17.52
N PRO A 247 -16.73 0.12 18.76
CA PRO A 247 -15.85 0.42 19.89
C PRO A 247 -14.79 -0.69 20.06
N VAL A 248 -13.53 -0.30 20.12
CA VAL A 248 -12.41 -1.17 20.48
C VAL A 248 -11.95 -0.74 21.86
N ASP A 249 -12.16 -1.60 22.87
CA ASP A 249 -11.56 -1.39 24.19
C ASP A 249 -10.07 -1.78 24.12
N ASP A 250 -9.22 -0.76 24.26
CA ASP A 250 -7.76 -0.82 24.27
C ASP A 250 -7.24 -0.79 25.73
N PRO A 251 -6.23 -1.59 26.13
CA PRO A 251 -5.69 -1.59 27.50
C PRO A 251 -4.93 -0.31 27.93
N TYR A 252 -4.87 0.75 27.12
CA TYR A 252 -4.63 2.12 27.63
C TYR A 252 -5.90 2.74 28.28
N PHE A 253 -7.05 2.06 28.19
CA PHE A 253 -8.36 2.49 28.71
C PHE A 253 -8.87 1.72 29.92
N ASN A 254 -8.05 0.85 30.53
CA ASN A 254 -8.25 0.51 31.94
C ASN A 254 -7.12 1.13 32.74
N SER A 255 -7.42 2.24 33.40
CA SER A 255 -6.99 2.43 34.79
C SER A 255 -7.18 1.15 35.60
#